data_AF-A0A1L9REM6-F1
#
_entry.id   AF-A0A1L9REM6-F1
#
_cell.length_a   1.000
_cell.length_b   1.000
_cell.length_c   1.000
_cell.angle_alpha   90.00
_cell.angle_beta   90.00
_cell.angle_gamma   90.00
#
_symmetry.space_group_name_H-M   'P 1'
#
loop_
_entity.id
_entity.type
_entity.pdbx_description
1 polymer ?
#
loop_
_entity_poly.entity_id
_entity_poly.type
_entity_poly.pdbx_seq_one_letter_code
_entity_poly.pdbx_strand_id
1 'polypeptide(L)'
;MAANAMLTTFFVVCGIMQQIGVLILLVMKIKPNIFLGLTHEEHRQRQINFFNAWTATTEEFDEILQREIYLLEEMVELEKVTLPTYKAPGEDARLEQIREELKGIKMRLVNTAKRFWELDTQNPGGVWLLTQGMQSEDVRWKHSQYQCRLRFGCCARGCGCCMKPRRGPPGKEESVLRAYASHCTVECGCCIRWRGFRFPPVENGRTEKDV
;
A
#
# COMPACT_ATOMS: atom_id res chain seq x y z
N MET A 1 15.78 -43.60 -46.44
CA MET A 1 16.29 -43.84 -45.07
C MET A 1 16.44 -42.56 -44.22
N ALA A 2 16.04 -41.36 -44.69
CA ALA A 2 16.21 -40.11 -43.92
C ALA A 2 15.00 -39.72 -43.03
N ALA A 3 13.79 -40.24 -43.29
CA ALA A 3 12.57 -39.83 -42.59
C ALA A 3 12.45 -40.37 -41.15
N ASN A 4 13.08 -41.52 -40.85
CA ASN A 4 13.00 -42.13 -39.51
C ASN A 4 13.93 -41.50 -38.46
N ALA A 5 14.90 -40.69 -38.87
CA ALA A 5 15.84 -40.01 -37.97
C ALA A 5 15.29 -38.66 -37.44
N MET A 6 14.37 -38.02 -38.18
CA MET A 6 13.76 -36.74 -37.76
C MET A 6 12.63 -36.94 -36.74
N LEU A 7 11.86 -38.03 -36.81
CA LEU A 7 10.81 -38.29 -35.81
C LEU A 7 11.40 -38.63 -34.43
N THR A 8 12.47 -39.42 -34.38
CA THR A 8 13.09 -39.85 -33.11
C THR A 8 13.74 -38.70 -32.35
N THR A 9 14.34 -37.74 -33.05
CA THR A 9 14.89 -36.53 -32.43
C THR A 9 13.80 -35.59 -31.88
N PHE A 10 12.66 -35.49 -32.56
CA PHE A 10 11.54 -34.66 -32.09
C PHE A 10 10.89 -35.20 -30.80
N PHE A 11 10.74 -36.52 -30.67
CA PHE A 11 10.19 -37.15 -29.46
C PHE A 11 11.15 -37.05 -28.26
N VAL A 12 12.47 -37.12 -28.47
CA VAL A 12 13.47 -36.96 -27.40
C VAL A 12 13.48 -35.52 -26.87
N VAL A 13 13.43 -34.51 -27.75
CA VAL A 13 13.38 -33.09 -27.33
C VAL A 13 12.08 -32.77 -26.59
N CYS A 14 10.94 -33.30 -27.04
CA CYS A 14 9.65 -33.10 -26.37
C CYS A 14 9.59 -33.77 -25.00
N GLY A 15 10.17 -34.97 -24.85
CA GLY A 15 10.27 -35.66 -23.55
C GLY A 15 11.19 -34.95 -22.55
N ILE A 16 12.30 -34.38 -23.02
CA ILE A 16 13.22 -33.57 -22.18
C ILE A 16 12.55 -32.26 -21.75
N MET A 17 11.82 -31.58 -22.64
CA MET A 17 11.07 -30.36 -22.29
C MET A 17 9.97 -30.63 -21.25
N GLN A 18 9.30 -31.78 -21.34
CA GLN A 18 8.26 -32.19 -20.39
C GLN A 18 8.84 -32.57 -19.02
N GLN A 19 10.03 -33.18 -18.98
CA GLN A 19 10.76 -33.43 -17.73
C GLN A 19 11.33 -32.15 -17.10
N ILE A 20 11.83 -31.19 -17.90
CA ILE A 20 12.26 -29.87 -17.40
C ILE A 20 11.07 -29.09 -16.83
N GLY A 21 9.92 -29.10 -17.50
CA GLY A 21 8.70 -28.47 -17.01
C GLY A 21 8.21 -29.07 -15.68
N VAL A 22 8.28 -30.40 -15.54
CA VAL A 22 7.98 -31.10 -14.28
C VAL A 22 9.03 -30.78 -13.21
N LEU A 23 10.31 -30.67 -13.55
CA LEU A 23 11.38 -30.31 -12.61
C LEU A 23 11.22 -28.86 -12.11
N ILE A 24 10.86 -27.92 -12.99
CA ILE A 24 10.55 -26.53 -12.61
C ILE A 24 9.33 -26.50 -11.68
N LEU A 25 8.25 -27.22 -12.00
CA LEU A 25 7.07 -27.35 -11.14
C LEU A 25 7.38 -28.07 -9.81
N LEU A 26 8.30 -29.04 -9.80
CA LEU A 26 8.75 -29.73 -8.59
C LEU A 26 9.57 -28.79 -7.70
N VAL A 27 10.48 -28.00 -8.28
CA VAL A 27 11.29 -26.98 -7.58
C VAL A 27 10.39 -25.87 -7.04
N MET A 28 9.31 -25.51 -7.75
CA MET A 28 8.29 -24.57 -7.26
C MET A 28 7.40 -25.15 -6.15
N LYS A 29 7.34 -26.49 -5.99
CA LYS A 29 6.68 -27.19 -4.86
C LYS A 29 7.63 -27.50 -3.70
N ILE A 30 8.95 -27.33 -3.87
CA ILE A 30 9.89 -27.34 -2.74
C ILE A 30 9.50 -26.13 -1.87
N LYS A 31 9.18 -26.38 -0.59
CA LYS A 31 8.78 -25.33 0.35
C LYS A 31 9.75 -24.15 0.24
N PRO A 32 9.29 -22.93 -0.07
CA PRO A 32 10.16 -21.76 -0.23
C PRO A 32 11.12 -21.59 0.97
N ASN A 33 10.69 -22.04 2.15
CA ASN A 33 11.46 -22.11 3.39
C ASN A 33 12.86 -22.76 3.27
N ILE A 34 13.08 -23.73 2.37
CA ILE A 34 14.40 -24.34 2.20
C ILE A 34 15.36 -23.37 1.50
N PHE A 35 14.89 -22.65 0.48
CA PHE A 35 15.70 -21.64 -0.22
C PHE A 35 15.90 -20.35 0.58
N LEU A 36 14.93 -19.99 1.43
CA LEU A 36 15.06 -18.87 2.36
C LEU A 36 16.27 -19.06 3.30
N GLY A 37 16.49 -20.27 3.81
CA GLY A 37 17.62 -20.62 4.69
C GLY A 37 18.98 -20.74 4.00
N LEU A 38 19.01 -20.77 2.67
CA LEU A 38 20.25 -20.83 1.86
C LEU A 38 20.68 -19.46 1.32
N THR A 39 19.90 -18.41 1.60
CA THR A 39 20.23 -17.04 1.18
C THR A 39 21.37 -16.51 2.05
N HIS A 40 22.45 -16.04 1.42
CA HIS A 40 23.56 -15.40 2.13
C HIS A 40 23.06 -14.22 2.97
N GLU A 41 23.56 -14.07 4.20
CA GLU A 41 22.99 -13.14 5.19
C GLU A 41 22.97 -11.68 4.68
N GLU A 42 24.03 -11.23 3.99
CA GLU A 42 24.05 -9.89 3.39
C GLU A 42 22.95 -9.68 2.32
N HIS A 43 22.68 -10.70 1.50
CA HIS A 43 21.61 -10.66 0.51
C HIS A 43 20.23 -10.71 1.18
N ARG A 44 20.10 -11.46 2.27
CA ARG A 44 18.89 -11.51 3.07
C ARG A 44 18.61 -10.14 3.71
N GLN A 45 19.61 -9.52 4.33
CA GLN A 45 19.47 -8.21 4.96
C GLN A 45 19.09 -7.14 3.93
N ARG A 46 19.69 -7.16 2.73
CA ARG A 46 19.29 -6.25 1.64
C ARG A 46 17.83 -6.42 1.23
N GLN A 47 17.35 -7.66 1.11
CA GLN A 47 15.94 -7.95 0.80
C GLN A 47 15.00 -7.48 1.91
N ILE A 48 15.35 -7.69 3.19
CA ILE A 48 14.58 -7.20 4.34
C ILE A 48 14.50 -5.68 4.34
N ASN A 49 15.64 -5.00 4.18
CA ASN A 49 15.71 -3.54 4.16
C ASN A 49 14.86 -2.96 3.01
N PHE A 50 14.97 -3.54 1.82
CA PHE A 50 14.14 -3.17 0.68
C PHE A 50 12.65 -3.34 0.99
N PHE A 51 12.25 -4.49 1.54
CA PHE A 51 10.85 -4.78 1.87
C PHE A 51 10.29 -3.81 2.91
N ASN A 52 11.06 -3.51 3.95
CA ASN A 52 10.68 -2.55 4.99
C ASN A 52 10.53 -1.15 4.40
N ALA A 53 11.46 -0.72 3.54
CA ALA A 53 11.39 0.58 2.88
C ALA A 53 10.19 0.68 1.92
N TRP A 54 9.90 -0.37 1.15
CA TRP A 54 8.74 -0.45 0.28
C TRP A 54 7.43 -0.38 1.06
N THR A 55 7.33 -1.14 2.14
CA THR A 55 6.16 -1.16 3.02
C THR A 55 5.94 0.20 3.65
N ALA A 56 6.97 0.82 4.22
CA ALA A 56 6.88 2.15 4.81
C ALA A 56 6.46 3.23 3.80
N THR A 57 7.00 3.16 2.57
CA THR A 57 6.62 4.09 1.48
C THR A 57 5.17 3.88 1.04
N THR A 58 4.68 2.64 1.07
CA THR A 58 3.27 2.31 0.82
C THR A 58 2.34 2.84 1.92
N GLU A 59 2.70 2.65 3.19
CA GLU A 59 1.93 3.19 4.30
C GLU A 59 1.84 4.72 4.25
N GLU A 60 2.95 5.39 3.97
CA GLU A 60 3.00 6.85 3.83
C GLU A 60 2.12 7.33 2.69
N PHE A 61 2.16 6.64 1.54
CA PHE A 61 1.28 6.95 0.41
C PHE A 61 -0.20 6.88 0.80
N ASP A 62 -0.60 5.80 1.48
CA ASP A 62 -1.98 5.62 1.95
C ASP A 62 -2.39 6.68 2.99
N GLU A 63 -1.48 7.07 3.88
CA GLU A 63 -1.68 8.15 4.85
C GLU A 63 -1.91 9.50 4.17
N ILE A 64 -1.08 9.85 3.18
CA ILE A 64 -1.20 11.11 2.45
C ILE A 64 -2.56 11.20 1.73
N LEU A 65 -2.97 10.12 1.06
CA LEU A 65 -4.24 10.07 0.34
C LEU A 65 -5.45 10.11 1.28
N GLN A 66 -5.41 9.40 2.41
CA GLN A 66 -6.49 9.46 3.38
C GLN A 66 -6.61 10.85 4.03
N ARG A 67 -5.48 11.51 4.23
CA ARG A 67 -5.45 12.90 4.69
C ARG A 67 -6.07 13.84 3.68
N GLU A 68 -5.73 13.69 2.40
CA GLU A 68 -6.33 14.47 1.30
C GLU A 68 -7.85 14.33 1.32
N ILE A 69 -8.36 13.10 1.33
CA ILE A 69 -9.81 12.85 1.34
C ILE A 69 -10.46 13.48 2.56
N TYR A 70 -9.88 13.31 3.74
CA TYR A 70 -10.41 13.92 4.96
C TYR A 70 -10.49 15.45 4.87
N LEU A 71 -9.45 16.10 4.34
CA LEU A 71 -9.41 17.56 4.18
C LEU A 71 -10.43 18.05 3.14
N LEU A 72 -10.59 17.33 2.03
CA LEU A 72 -11.60 17.65 1.03
C LEU A 72 -13.02 17.49 1.59
N GLU A 73 -13.29 16.43 2.34
CA GLU A 73 -14.56 16.23 3.05
C GLU A 73 -14.82 17.40 4.01
N GLU A 74 -13.82 17.77 4.83
CA GLU A 74 -13.93 18.86 5.80
C GLU A 74 -14.18 20.21 5.12
N MET A 75 -13.49 20.49 4.01
CA MET A 75 -13.70 21.70 3.23
C MET A 75 -15.13 21.79 2.67
N VAL A 76 -15.67 20.69 2.16
CA VAL A 76 -17.06 20.63 1.66
C VAL A 76 -18.07 20.88 2.79
N GLU A 77 -17.85 20.32 3.97
CA GLU A 77 -18.73 20.57 5.11
C GLU A 77 -18.67 22.03 5.58
N LEU A 78 -17.47 22.63 5.64
CA LEU A 78 -17.32 24.05 5.96
C LEU A 78 -17.99 24.96 4.92
N GLU A 79 -17.84 24.65 3.62
CA GLU A 79 -18.47 25.37 2.51
C GLU A 79 -20.01 25.30 2.56
N LYS A 80 -20.58 24.15 2.97
CA LYS A 80 -22.04 24.00 3.15
C LYS A 80 -22.58 24.84 4.30
N VAL A 81 -21.83 24.95 5.41
CA VAL A 81 -22.20 25.76 6.58
C VAL A 81 -22.18 27.26 6.24
N THR A 82 -21.41 27.67 5.23
CA THR A 82 -21.26 29.07 4.81
C THR A 82 -22.44 29.66 4.00
N LEU A 83 -23.61 29.02 4.00
CA LEU A 83 -24.86 29.64 3.52
C LEU A 83 -25.19 30.90 4.36
N PRO A 84 -25.80 31.95 3.78
CA PRO A 84 -25.49 33.36 4.10
C PRO A 84 -25.88 33.88 5.49
N THR A 85 -26.46 33.06 6.35
CA THR A 85 -27.14 33.51 7.56
C THR A 85 -26.22 33.66 8.78
N TYR A 86 -25.07 32.97 8.84
CA TYR A 86 -24.09 33.16 9.92
C TYR A 86 -22.75 32.46 9.58
N LYS A 87 -21.64 33.20 9.52
CA LYS A 87 -20.29 32.60 9.54
C LYS A 87 -19.81 32.53 10.98
N ALA A 88 -19.42 31.36 11.47
CA ALA A 88 -18.81 31.26 12.79
C ALA A 88 -17.38 31.84 12.77
N PRO A 89 -16.94 32.53 13.84
CA PRO A 89 -15.57 33.05 13.92
C PRO A 89 -14.54 31.92 13.79
N GLY A 90 -13.63 32.02 12.81
CA GLY A 90 -12.53 31.06 12.59
C GLY A 90 -12.73 30.05 11.46
N GLU A 91 -13.92 29.97 10.85
CA GLU A 91 -14.17 29.08 9.70
C GLU A 91 -13.31 29.45 8.48
N ASP A 92 -13.16 30.76 8.21
CA ASP A 92 -12.31 31.26 7.12
C ASP A 92 -10.82 30.92 7.36
N ALA A 93 -10.37 30.96 8.62
CA ALA A 93 -8.99 30.58 8.98
C ALA A 93 -8.75 29.07 8.83
N ARG A 94 -9.73 28.24 9.19
CA ARG A 94 -9.64 26.78 9.01
C ARG A 94 -9.65 26.41 7.52
N LEU A 95 -10.50 27.04 6.72
CA LEU A 95 -10.52 26.84 5.26
C LEU A 95 -9.16 27.17 4.64
N GLU A 96 -8.54 28.28 5.04
CA GLU A 96 -7.22 28.64 4.51
C GLU A 96 -6.13 27.66 4.97
N GLN A 97 -6.18 27.19 6.21
CA GLN A 97 -5.28 26.14 6.69
C GLN A 97 -5.44 24.84 5.89
N ILE A 98 -6.68 24.44 5.57
CA ILE A 98 -6.95 23.26 4.75
C ILE A 98 -6.37 23.43 3.35
N ARG A 99 -6.56 24.60 2.72
CA ARG A 99 -6.00 24.88 1.39
C ARG A 99 -4.48 24.80 1.39
N GLU A 100 -3.82 25.34 2.40
CA GLU A 100 -2.38 25.28 2.51
C GLU A 100 -1.87 23.84 2.72
N GLU A 101 -2.56 23.05 3.55
CA GLU A 101 -2.23 21.64 3.75
C GLU A 101 -2.42 20.81 2.47
N LEU A 102 -3.47 21.08 1.69
CA LEU A 102 -3.71 20.45 0.39
C LEU A 102 -2.62 20.77 -0.64
N LYS A 103 -2.05 21.99 -0.64
CA LYS A 103 -0.87 22.30 -1.46
C LYS A 103 0.32 21.41 -1.09
N GLY A 104 0.57 21.25 0.21
CA GLY A 104 1.63 20.38 0.73
C GLY A 104 1.45 18.90 0.36
N ILE A 105 0.20 18.42 0.27
CA ILE A 105 -0.11 17.03 -0.12
C ILE A 105 0.44 16.67 -1.49
N LYS A 106 0.26 17.53 -2.51
CA LYS A 106 0.75 17.25 -3.87
C LYS A 106 2.26 17.03 -3.89
N MET A 107 2.99 17.88 -3.18
CA MET A 107 4.45 17.75 -3.04
C MET A 107 4.84 16.44 -2.34
N ARG A 108 4.14 16.06 -1.26
CA ARG A 108 4.38 14.78 -0.58
C ARG A 108 4.13 13.60 -1.51
N LEU A 109 3.03 13.58 -2.25
CA LEU A 109 2.71 12.50 -3.21
C LEU A 109 3.80 12.35 -4.28
N VAL A 110 4.29 13.47 -4.84
CA VAL A 110 5.39 13.45 -5.81
C VAL A 110 6.67 12.88 -5.20
N ASN A 111 6.99 13.26 -3.96
CA ASN A 111 8.17 12.73 -3.26
C ASN A 111 8.03 11.25 -2.96
N THR A 112 6.85 10.78 -2.54
CA THR A 112 6.56 9.36 -2.33
C THR A 112 6.66 8.58 -3.65
N ALA A 113 6.17 9.13 -4.77
CA ALA A 113 6.31 8.52 -6.10
C ALA A 113 7.78 8.41 -6.54
N LYS A 114 8.61 9.42 -6.27
CA LYS A 114 10.06 9.36 -6.51
C LYS A 114 10.71 8.25 -5.68
N ARG A 115 10.36 8.12 -4.40
CA ARG A 115 10.86 7.04 -3.54
C ARG A 115 10.47 5.66 -4.04
N PHE A 116 9.24 5.47 -4.52
CA PHE A 116 8.85 4.22 -5.18
C PHE A 116 9.73 3.91 -6.38
N TRP A 117 9.99 4.91 -7.24
CA TRP A 117 10.87 4.75 -8.39
C TRP A 117 12.31 4.42 -7.97
N GLU A 118 12.87 5.12 -6.99
CA GLU A 118 14.20 4.86 -6.45
C GLU A 118 14.31 3.44 -5.89
N LEU A 119 13.32 3.00 -5.11
CA LEU A 119 13.26 1.65 -4.60
C LEU A 119 13.19 0.65 -5.75
N ASP A 120 12.28 0.82 -6.70
CA ASP A 120 12.13 -0.09 -7.84
C ASP A 120 13.46 -0.29 -8.61
N THR A 121 14.23 0.78 -8.83
CA THR A 121 15.57 0.69 -9.45
C THR A 121 16.62 -0.04 -8.59
N GLN A 122 16.43 -0.08 -7.28
CA GLN A 122 17.31 -0.73 -6.29
C GLN A 122 16.83 -2.13 -5.89
N ASN A 123 15.79 -2.66 -6.54
CA ASN A 123 15.21 -3.95 -6.19
C ASN A 123 16.27 -5.07 -6.21
N PRO A 124 16.62 -5.67 -5.06
CA PRO A 124 17.68 -6.67 -4.99
C PRO A 124 17.25 -8.03 -5.56
N GLY A 125 15.97 -8.19 -5.95
CA GLY A 125 15.39 -9.45 -6.36
C GLY A 125 15.45 -10.51 -5.25
N GLY A 126 15.36 -11.78 -5.65
CA GLY A 126 15.60 -12.92 -4.75
C GLY A 126 14.34 -13.54 -4.14
N VAL A 127 14.53 -14.72 -3.55
CA VAL A 127 13.44 -15.59 -3.10
C VAL A 127 12.63 -14.98 -1.94
N TRP A 128 13.23 -14.16 -1.07
CA TRP A 128 12.50 -13.53 0.03
C TRP A 128 11.49 -12.51 -0.51
N LEU A 129 11.89 -11.67 -1.47
CA LEU A 129 10.98 -10.72 -2.11
C LEU A 129 9.88 -11.43 -2.90
N LEU A 130 10.21 -12.53 -3.58
CA LEU A 130 9.19 -13.35 -4.25
C LEU A 130 8.19 -13.91 -3.24
N THR A 131 8.64 -14.50 -2.14
CA THR A 131 7.72 -15.06 -1.13
C THR A 131 6.80 -14.01 -0.50
N GLN A 132 7.31 -12.79 -0.29
CA GLN A 132 6.51 -11.67 0.20
C GLN A 132 5.55 -11.14 -0.87
N GLY A 133 6.00 -10.96 -2.11
CA GLY A 133 5.16 -10.59 -3.25
C GLY A 133 4.09 -11.64 -3.59
N MET A 134 4.32 -12.89 -3.21
CA MET A 134 3.37 -14.00 -3.33
C MET A 134 2.32 -14.01 -2.21
N GLN A 135 2.40 -13.14 -1.20
CA GLN A 135 1.30 -12.99 -0.26
C GLN A 135 0.05 -12.49 -1.00
N SER A 136 -1.01 -13.29 -0.95
CA SER A 136 -2.30 -12.90 -1.50
C SER A 136 -2.75 -11.54 -0.95
N GLU A 137 -3.47 -10.78 -1.77
CA GLU A 137 -4.12 -9.53 -1.33
C GLU A 137 -4.96 -9.77 -0.07
N ASP A 138 -5.63 -10.92 0.04
CA ASP A 138 -6.42 -11.29 1.23
C ASP A 138 -5.60 -11.38 2.51
N VAL A 139 -4.37 -11.91 2.46
CA VAL A 139 -3.49 -12.00 3.63
C VAL A 139 -3.07 -10.61 4.07
N ARG A 140 -2.63 -9.77 3.12
CA ARG A 140 -2.25 -8.38 3.39
C ARG A 140 -3.44 -7.58 3.94
N TRP A 141 -4.62 -7.77 3.35
CA TRP A 141 -5.86 -7.13 3.79
C TRP A 141 -6.26 -7.52 5.22
N LYS A 142 -6.20 -8.82 5.56
CA LYS A 142 -6.45 -9.32 6.92
C LYS A 142 -5.46 -8.74 7.93
N HIS A 143 -4.19 -8.60 7.55
CA HIS A 143 -3.20 -7.94 8.39
C HIS A 143 -3.57 -6.47 8.65
N SER A 144 -3.94 -5.72 7.61
CA SER A 144 -4.39 -4.33 7.78
C SER A 144 -5.68 -4.21 8.61
N GLN A 145 -6.60 -5.17 8.50
CA GLN A 145 -7.79 -5.23 9.38
C GLN A 145 -7.42 -5.42 10.84
N TYR A 146 -6.47 -6.31 11.13
CA TYR A 146 -5.97 -6.54 12.48
C TYR A 146 -5.32 -5.26 13.06
N GLN A 147 -4.41 -4.64 12.30
CA GLN A 147 -3.78 -3.36 12.67
C GLN A 147 -4.82 -2.26 12.92
N CYS A 148 -5.85 -2.17 12.08
CA CYS A 148 -6.93 -1.20 12.27
C CYS A 148 -7.73 -1.47 13.54
N ARG A 149 -7.97 -2.74 13.91
CA ARG A 149 -8.65 -3.10 15.17
C ARG A 149 -7.83 -2.69 16.39
N LEU A 150 -6.53 -2.97 16.39
CA LEU A 150 -5.62 -2.60 17.50
C LEU A 150 -5.61 -1.09 17.76
N ARG A 151 -5.75 -0.27 16.71
CA ARG A 151 -5.81 1.20 16.81
C ARG A 151 -7.22 1.73 17.12
N PHE A 152 -8.14 0.87 17.55
CA PHE A 152 -9.57 1.18 17.76
C PHE A 152 -10.24 1.85 16.54
N GLY A 153 -9.81 1.44 15.35
CA GLY A 153 -10.25 2.03 14.09
C GLY A 153 -11.58 1.47 13.58
N CYS A 154 -11.87 1.74 12.30
CA CYS A 154 -13.12 1.35 11.64
C CYS A 154 -13.45 -0.15 11.75
N CYS A 155 -12.45 -1.04 11.72
CA CYS A 155 -12.67 -2.49 11.84
C CYS A 155 -13.08 -2.95 13.24
N ALA A 156 -12.70 -2.24 14.30
CA ALA A 156 -13.18 -2.54 15.65
C ALA A 156 -14.65 -2.10 15.83
N ARG A 157 -15.07 -1.07 15.10
CA ARG A 157 -16.41 -0.46 15.20
C ARG A 157 -17.41 -0.98 14.18
N GLY A 158 -16.96 -1.73 13.17
CA GLY A 158 -17.83 -2.26 12.12
C GLY A 158 -18.40 -1.22 11.16
N CYS A 159 -17.79 -0.03 10.99
CA CYS A 159 -18.37 0.99 10.10
C CYS A 159 -18.30 0.63 8.60
N GLY A 160 -17.39 -0.28 8.22
CA GLY A 160 -17.28 -0.80 6.85
C GLY A 160 -16.71 0.16 5.81
N CYS A 161 -16.23 1.35 6.18
CA CYS A 161 -15.74 2.32 5.20
C CYS A 161 -14.51 1.83 4.41
N CYS A 162 -13.66 0.98 5.02
CA CYS A 162 -12.52 0.37 4.35
C CYS A 162 -12.90 -0.73 3.36
N MET A 163 -14.13 -1.26 3.39
CA MET A 163 -14.59 -2.26 2.43
C MET A 163 -14.99 -1.65 1.08
N LYS A 164 -15.05 -0.32 1.01
CA LYS A 164 -15.39 0.43 -0.19
C LYS A 164 -14.12 1.14 -0.69
N PRO A 165 -13.93 1.25 -2.02
CA PRO A 165 -12.89 2.12 -2.55
C PRO A 165 -13.07 3.54 -2.01
N ARG A 166 -11.98 4.13 -1.54
CA ARG A 166 -11.95 5.51 -1.06
C ARG A 166 -12.05 6.45 -2.24
N ARG A 167 -12.81 7.54 -2.08
CA ARG A 167 -13.05 8.55 -3.12
C ARG A 167 -13.08 9.93 -2.46
N GLY A 168 -12.60 10.94 -3.18
CA GLY A 168 -12.85 12.32 -2.79
C GLY A 168 -14.35 12.66 -2.81
N PRO A 169 -14.78 13.71 -2.10
CA PRO A 169 -16.18 14.14 -2.12
C PRO A 169 -16.59 14.63 -3.52
N PRO A 170 -17.88 14.50 -3.89
CA PRO A 170 -18.40 15.02 -5.16
C PRO A 170 -18.07 16.49 -5.37
N GLY A 171 -17.74 16.90 -6.60
CA GLY A 171 -17.41 18.29 -6.94
C GLY A 171 -15.98 18.72 -6.60
N LYS A 172 -15.16 17.86 -5.99
CA LYS A 172 -13.72 18.09 -5.81
C LYS A 172 -12.92 17.19 -6.75
N GLU A 173 -12.99 17.49 -8.05
CA GLU A 173 -12.27 16.75 -9.12
C GLU A 173 -10.74 16.84 -9.01
N GLU A 174 -10.26 17.75 -8.16
CA GLU A 174 -8.85 18.01 -7.90
C GLU A 174 -8.15 16.91 -7.09
N SER A 175 -8.91 15.97 -6.52
CA SER A 175 -8.34 14.85 -5.77
C SER A 175 -7.40 14.04 -6.65
N VAL A 176 -6.19 13.76 -6.16
CA VAL A 176 -5.15 13.09 -6.94
C VAL A 176 -5.57 11.67 -7.36
N LEU A 177 -6.47 11.02 -6.61
CA LEU A 177 -7.06 9.74 -6.99
C LEU A 177 -8.59 9.75 -6.92
N ARG A 178 -9.23 9.53 -8.07
CA ARG A 178 -10.69 9.43 -8.17
C ARG A 178 -11.28 8.29 -7.34
N ALA A 179 -10.58 7.15 -7.30
CA ALA A 179 -10.92 6.02 -6.43
C ALA A 179 -9.71 5.12 -6.21
N TYR A 180 -9.50 4.61 -5.00
CA TYR A 180 -8.49 3.59 -4.71
C TYR A 180 -8.90 2.66 -3.57
N ALA A 181 -8.49 1.39 -3.63
CA ALA A 181 -8.73 0.42 -2.58
C ALA A 181 -7.59 0.50 -1.55
N SER A 182 -7.91 0.93 -0.33
CA SER A 182 -6.95 0.92 0.78
C SER A 182 -7.65 0.71 2.11
N HIS A 183 -6.92 0.11 3.04
CA HIS A 183 -7.37 -0.04 4.40
C HIS A 183 -7.21 1.26 5.19
N CYS A 184 -7.84 1.41 6.36
CA CYS A 184 -7.68 2.61 7.19
C CYS A 184 -6.24 2.77 7.72
N THR A 185 -5.68 3.97 7.55
CA THR A 185 -4.46 4.42 8.24
C THR A 185 -4.82 5.31 9.44
N VAL A 186 -3.81 5.91 10.07
CA VAL A 186 -4.02 6.89 11.15
C VAL A 186 -4.77 8.14 10.65
N GLU A 187 -4.68 8.44 9.36
CA GLU A 187 -5.31 9.58 8.68
C GLU A 187 -6.74 9.31 8.19
N CYS A 188 -7.33 8.16 8.52
CA CYS A 188 -8.69 7.87 8.13
C CYS A 188 -9.69 8.85 8.77
N GLY A 189 -10.39 9.64 7.94
CA GLY A 189 -11.36 10.64 8.41
C GLY A 189 -12.47 10.09 9.32
N CYS A 190 -12.99 8.89 9.03
CA CYS A 190 -13.98 8.24 9.89
C CYS A 190 -13.42 7.88 11.27
N CYS A 191 -12.13 7.50 11.35
CA CYS A 191 -11.46 7.24 12.62
C CYS A 191 -11.18 8.55 13.37
N ILE A 192 -10.67 9.58 12.70
CA ILE A 192 -10.39 10.89 13.30
C ILE A 192 -11.65 11.50 13.91
N ARG A 193 -12.74 11.56 13.14
CA ARG A 193 -14.02 12.11 13.61
C ARG A 193 -14.58 11.36 14.82
N TRP A 194 -14.42 10.03 14.87
CA TRP A 194 -14.87 9.25 16.01
C TRP A 194 -13.97 9.42 17.25
N ARG A 195 -12.64 9.44 17.06
CA ARG A 195 -11.69 9.67 18.17
C ARG A 195 -11.78 11.09 18.72
N GLY A 196 -12.20 12.05 17.90
CA GLY A 196 -12.20 13.48 18.25
C GLY A 196 -10.82 14.14 18.16
N PHE A 197 -9.79 13.40 17.76
CA PHE A 197 -8.44 13.93 17.55
C PHE A 197 -7.70 13.16 16.45
N ARG A 198 -6.72 13.83 15.86
CA ARG A 198 -5.75 13.26 14.92
C ARG A 198 -4.50 12.86 15.70
N PHE A 199 -3.95 11.68 15.41
CA PHE A 199 -2.62 11.34 15.93
C PHE A 199 -1.58 12.32 15.38
N PRO A 200 -0.58 12.72 16.18
CA PRO A 200 0.51 13.51 15.64
C PRO A 200 1.20 12.72 14.52
N PRO A 201 1.76 13.41 13.50
CA PRO A 201 2.66 12.76 12.56
C PRO A 201 3.74 12.05 13.36
N VAL A 202 4.06 10.82 12.99
CA VAL A 202 5.16 10.11 13.66
C VAL A 202 6.45 10.79 13.24
N GLU A 203 7.09 11.55 14.15
CA GLU A 203 8.40 12.14 13.90
C GLU A 203 9.41 11.02 13.59
N ASN A 204 10.33 11.27 12.66
CA ASN A 204 11.31 10.29 12.15
C ASN A 204 12.00 9.53 13.30
N GLY A 205 11.49 8.32 13.59
CA GLY A 205 11.97 7.56 14.75
C GLY A 205 11.21 6.27 15.06
N ARG A 206 10.39 5.71 14.15
CA ARG A 206 9.89 4.35 14.37
C ARG A 206 11.08 3.39 14.33
N THR A 207 11.47 2.90 15.49
CA THR A 207 12.12 1.60 15.55
C THR A 207 11.05 0.53 15.39
N GLU A 208 11.44 -0.63 14.87
CA GLU A 208 10.60 -1.80 14.55
C GLU A 208 9.76 -2.34 15.73
N LYS A 209 9.85 -1.72 16.92
CA LYS A 209 9.24 -2.14 18.18
C LYS A 209 7.94 -1.42 18.56
N ASP A 210 7.49 -0.42 17.79
CA ASP A 210 6.31 0.38 18.13
C ASP A 210 5.03 0.01 17.34
N VAL A 211 4.94 -1.24 16.84
CA VAL A 211 3.73 -1.80 16.20
C VAL A 211 3.38 -3.16 16.78
#